data_AF-A0A118JZ33-F1
#
_entry.id   AF-A0A118JZ33-F1
#
_cell.length_a   1.000
_cell.length_b   1.000
_cell.length_c   1.000
_cell.angle_alpha   90.00
_cell.angle_beta   90.00
_cell.angle_gamma   90.00
#
_symmetry.space_group_name_H-M   'P 1'
#
loop_
_entity.id
_entity.type
_entity.pdbx_description
1 polymer ?
#
loop_
_entity_poly.entity_id
_entity_poly.type
_entity_poly.pdbx_seq_one_letter_code
_entity_poly.pdbx_strand_id
1 'polypeptide(L)'
;MPNYVTMAPPESTPILELEKMRKRGFWFRKWDSADITNLCLIIVKHVLGCCAPFVFDWGAFWVTLVLGILAGLGVTLGYHRLLTHRSFKIPKWLEYFIVYCGVHGGQHLIVFSASELFIGHIYKCMQKDPIFWVSVHKNHHKYADTEKDPHTPMEGFWFSHMGWFCHNQYIAAKCGESRSGGYSNVAELKAQWFYRFLHDTWVAMLTLGEGWHNNHHAFPKSARHGLELWQFDLTWELIKFLHMVGLATDVKVATEADKKRMALPKVTLLYNKMPNYVTMAPPESTPILELEKMRKRGFWFRKWDSADITNLCLIIVRHVLGGCAPFVFDWGAFWVALVLLIFTGLGVTLGYHRLLTHRSFKIPKWLEYFFVYCGAHGGQKDPIFWVSVHKKHHKYADTEKDPHTPMEGFWFSHMGWFCHNQYIAAKCGESRSGEYSNVAELKAQWFYRFLHDTSIWHTVALAALLYLHGGFPYLAWGMGMRELVMNHFTFLVTSASHMWGQRPWNTPDTWVAILTFGEGWHNNHHAFPKSARHGLELWQFDLTWELIKFLHMVGLATDVKVATEADKKRMALR
;
A
#
# COMPACT_ATOMS: atom_id res chain seq x y z
N MET A 1 -54.63 4.70 -50.78
CA MET A 1 -54.40 4.69 -49.32
C MET A 1 -54.76 3.31 -48.81
N PRO A 2 -53.79 2.53 -48.31
CA PRO A 2 -53.90 2.17 -46.89
C PRO A 2 -52.56 1.98 -46.13
N ASN A 3 -52.67 2.27 -44.83
CA ASN A 3 -52.06 1.60 -43.67
C ASN A 3 -50.56 1.79 -43.39
N TYR A 4 -50.31 2.79 -42.55
CA TYR A 4 -49.25 2.79 -41.55
C TYR A 4 -49.33 1.51 -40.70
N VAL A 5 -48.31 0.66 -40.77
CA VAL A 5 -47.95 -0.25 -39.69
C VAL A 5 -46.78 0.40 -38.98
N THR A 6 -47.03 0.96 -37.80
CA THR A 6 -45.98 1.37 -36.86
C THR A 6 -45.27 0.11 -36.38
N MET A 7 -44.13 -0.22 -37.00
CA MET A 7 -43.19 -1.17 -36.43
C MET A 7 -42.69 -0.61 -35.11
N ALA A 8 -42.86 -1.37 -34.03
CA ALA A 8 -42.22 -1.11 -32.75
C ALA A 8 -40.71 -0.93 -32.95
N PRO A 9 -40.04 -0.01 -32.23
CA PRO A 9 -38.60 0.16 -32.35
C PRO A 9 -37.91 -1.17 -31.98
N PRO A 10 -36.83 -1.54 -32.68
CA PRO A 10 -36.12 -2.78 -32.39
C PRO A 10 -35.64 -2.78 -30.94
N GLU A 11 -35.73 -3.94 -30.31
CA GLU A 11 -35.20 -4.23 -28.98
C GLU A 11 -33.83 -3.57 -28.78
N SER A 12 -33.66 -2.93 -27.62
CA SER A 12 -32.50 -2.14 -27.25
C SER A 12 -31.18 -2.78 -27.67
N THR A 13 -30.38 -2.03 -28.44
CA THR A 13 -29.00 -2.43 -28.78
C THR A 13 -28.21 -2.82 -27.53
N PRO A 14 -27.35 -3.86 -27.57
CA PRO A 14 -26.56 -4.33 -26.42
C PRO A 14 -25.76 -3.24 -25.69
N ILE A 15 -25.40 -2.17 -26.40
CA ILE A 15 -24.70 -0.99 -25.90
C ILE A 15 -25.59 -0.18 -24.93
N LEU A 16 -26.89 -0.06 -25.22
CA LEU A 16 -27.85 0.69 -24.40
C LEU A 16 -28.10 -0.02 -23.05
N GLU A 17 -28.14 -1.35 -23.06
CA GLU A 17 -28.28 -2.17 -21.84
C GLU A 17 -27.02 -2.12 -20.96
N LEU A 18 -25.82 -2.17 -21.56
CA LEU A 18 -24.56 -1.97 -20.83
C LEU A 18 -24.49 -0.62 -20.13
N GLU A 19 -24.94 0.44 -20.81
CA GLU A 19 -24.93 1.80 -20.26
C GLU A 19 -25.95 1.94 -19.11
N LYS A 20 -27.13 1.31 -19.23
CA LYS A 20 -28.11 1.21 -18.13
C LYS A 20 -27.55 0.45 -16.93
N MET A 21 -26.88 -0.69 -17.14
CA MET A 21 -26.25 -1.45 -16.06
C MET A 21 -25.16 -0.64 -15.35
N ARG A 22 -24.36 0.13 -16.11
CA ARG A 22 -23.32 1.00 -15.56
C ARG A 22 -23.89 2.12 -14.69
N LYS A 23 -24.91 2.86 -15.17
CA LYS A 23 -25.51 3.99 -14.45
C LYS A 23 -26.14 3.60 -13.11
N ARG A 24 -26.53 2.34 -12.93
CA ARG A 24 -27.03 1.83 -11.64
C ARG A 24 -25.93 1.70 -10.57
N GLY A 25 -24.66 1.64 -10.95
CA GLY A 25 -23.55 1.43 -10.00
C GLY A 25 -23.41 -0.04 -9.57
N PHE A 26 -22.26 -0.40 -8.99
CA PHE A 26 -21.91 -1.80 -8.67
C PHE A 26 -22.97 -2.52 -7.82
N TRP A 27 -23.40 -1.91 -6.72
CA TRP A 27 -24.31 -2.54 -5.74
C TRP A 27 -25.76 -2.63 -6.20
N PHE A 28 -26.19 -1.77 -7.13
CA PHE A 28 -27.60 -1.68 -7.56
C PHE A 28 -27.86 -2.25 -8.96
N ARG A 29 -26.88 -2.95 -9.53
CA ARG A 29 -27.09 -3.83 -10.69
C ARG A 29 -27.98 -5.02 -10.30
N LYS A 30 -28.59 -5.66 -11.29
CA LYS A 30 -29.33 -6.90 -11.06
C LYS A 30 -28.32 -8.02 -10.78
N TRP A 31 -28.42 -8.64 -9.62
CA TRP A 31 -27.61 -9.79 -9.24
C TRP A 31 -28.35 -11.07 -9.59
N ASP A 32 -27.68 -12.01 -10.24
CA ASP A 32 -28.20 -13.36 -10.38
C ASP A 32 -27.69 -14.30 -9.25
N SER A 33 -28.18 -15.53 -9.23
CA SER A 33 -27.81 -16.50 -8.20
C SER A 33 -26.32 -16.89 -8.26
N ALA A 34 -25.68 -16.81 -9.44
CA ALA A 34 -24.25 -17.09 -9.59
C ALA A 34 -23.41 -15.92 -9.06
N ASP A 35 -23.84 -14.69 -9.30
CA ASP A 35 -23.21 -13.47 -8.79
C ASP A 35 -23.21 -13.43 -7.26
N ILE A 36 -24.34 -13.76 -6.63
CA ILE A 36 -24.47 -13.86 -5.17
C ILE A 36 -23.58 -14.97 -4.62
N THR A 37 -23.57 -16.14 -5.27
CA THR A 37 -22.72 -17.27 -4.88
C THR A 37 -21.24 -16.89 -4.91
N ASN A 38 -20.81 -16.18 -5.97
CA ASN A 38 -19.42 -15.70 -6.09
C ASN A 38 -19.06 -14.74 -4.95
N LEU A 39 -19.92 -13.78 -4.63
CA LEU A 39 -19.69 -12.84 -3.53
C LEU A 39 -19.58 -13.56 -2.18
N CYS A 40 -20.48 -14.51 -1.89
CA CYS A 40 -20.44 -15.30 -0.67
C CYS A 40 -19.14 -16.12 -0.57
N LEU A 41 -18.73 -16.78 -1.65
CA LEU A 41 -17.48 -17.56 -1.67
C LEU A 41 -16.25 -16.68 -1.49
N ILE A 42 -16.22 -15.48 -2.08
CA ILE A 42 -15.14 -14.51 -1.86
C ILE A 42 -15.07 -14.13 -0.38
N ILE A 43 -16.21 -13.79 0.25
CA ILE A 43 -16.25 -13.43 1.67
C ILE A 43 -15.75 -14.56 2.57
N VAL A 44 -16.30 -15.78 2.39
CA VAL A 44 -15.91 -16.95 3.19
C VAL A 44 -14.40 -17.22 3.08
N LYS A 45 -13.84 -17.15 1.87
CA LYS A 45 -12.39 -17.35 1.65
C LYS A 45 -11.55 -16.32 2.37
N HIS A 46 -11.92 -15.05 2.32
CA HIS A 46 -11.17 -14.00 3.00
C HIS A 46 -11.25 -14.17 4.51
N VAL A 47 -12.41 -14.53 5.06
CA VAL A 47 -12.56 -14.84 6.49
C VAL A 47 -11.66 -16.01 6.89
N LEU A 48 -11.69 -17.13 6.14
CA LEU A 48 -10.81 -18.28 6.40
C LEU A 48 -9.33 -17.93 6.28
N GLY A 49 -8.95 -17.12 5.29
CA GLY A 49 -7.58 -16.62 5.13
C GLY A 49 -7.13 -15.74 6.30
N CYS A 50 -8.02 -14.88 6.81
CA CYS A 50 -7.78 -14.10 8.02
C CYS A 50 -7.66 -14.99 9.28
N CYS A 51 -8.25 -16.18 9.27
CA CYS A 51 -8.10 -17.16 10.35
C CYS A 51 -6.78 -17.95 10.27
N ALA A 52 -6.12 -18.01 9.12
CA ALA A 52 -4.94 -18.84 8.88
C ALA A 52 -3.76 -18.57 9.86
N PRO A 53 -3.45 -17.32 10.26
CA PRO A 53 -2.40 -17.06 11.25
C PRO A 53 -2.66 -17.69 12.63
N PHE A 54 -3.93 -17.96 12.96
CA PHE A 54 -4.32 -18.53 14.27
C PHE A 54 -4.27 -20.07 14.28
N VAL A 55 -4.11 -20.70 13.12
CA VAL A 55 -4.01 -22.15 12.94
C VAL A 55 -2.73 -22.54 12.19
N PHE A 56 -1.70 -21.70 12.32
CA PHE A 56 -0.47 -21.80 11.55
C PHE A 56 0.30 -23.10 11.84
N ASP A 57 0.70 -23.78 10.77
CA ASP A 57 1.56 -24.96 10.80
C ASP A 57 2.65 -24.86 9.73
N TRP A 58 3.87 -25.30 10.07
CA TRP A 58 5.03 -25.22 9.17
C TRP A 58 4.91 -26.14 7.97
N GLY A 59 4.37 -27.35 8.14
CA GLY A 59 4.14 -28.27 7.04
C GLY A 59 3.10 -27.70 6.07
N ALA A 60 1.99 -27.20 6.61
CA ALA A 60 0.95 -26.53 5.84
C ALA A 60 1.48 -25.29 5.10
N PHE A 61 2.33 -24.48 5.74
CA PHE A 61 2.93 -23.30 5.12
C PHE A 61 3.77 -23.67 3.89
N TRP A 62 4.71 -24.61 4.01
CA TRP A 62 5.59 -24.98 2.89
C TRP A 62 4.82 -25.61 1.74
N VAL A 63 3.86 -26.49 2.03
CA VAL A 63 2.97 -27.08 1.02
C VAL A 63 2.18 -25.96 0.32
N THR A 64 1.62 -25.02 1.08
CA THR A 64 0.87 -23.89 0.55
C THR A 64 1.74 -22.97 -0.31
N LEU A 65 2.98 -22.69 0.09
CA LEU A 65 3.92 -21.86 -0.66
C LEU A 65 4.27 -22.50 -2.00
N VAL A 66 4.58 -23.80 -2.01
CA VAL A 66 4.89 -24.54 -3.25
C VAL A 66 3.68 -24.55 -4.18
N LEU A 67 2.50 -24.86 -3.66
CA LEU A 67 1.26 -24.86 -4.43
C LEU A 67 0.93 -23.45 -4.97
N GLY A 68 1.17 -22.40 -4.18
CA GLY A 68 0.99 -21.01 -4.58
C GLY A 68 1.93 -20.59 -5.71
N ILE A 69 3.19 -21.02 -5.66
CA ILE A 69 4.16 -20.76 -6.75
C ILE A 69 3.75 -21.51 -8.02
N LEU A 70 3.36 -22.79 -7.92
CA LEU A 70 2.89 -23.58 -9.06
C LEU A 70 1.62 -22.98 -9.67
N ALA A 71 0.68 -22.52 -8.85
CA ALA A 71 -0.51 -21.79 -9.26
C ALA A 71 -0.15 -20.51 -10.01
N GLY A 72 0.72 -19.69 -9.41
CA GLY A 72 1.21 -18.46 -10.00
C GLY A 72 1.83 -18.71 -11.37
N LEU A 73 2.73 -19.69 -11.49
CA LEU A 73 3.34 -20.07 -12.76
C LEU A 73 2.30 -20.58 -13.77
N GLY A 74 1.31 -21.37 -13.35
CA GLY A 74 0.23 -21.80 -14.24
C GLY A 74 -0.52 -20.63 -14.91
N VAL A 75 -0.68 -19.54 -14.17
CA VAL A 75 -1.31 -18.31 -14.67
C VAL A 75 -0.34 -17.48 -15.52
N THR A 76 0.84 -17.14 -14.99
CA THR A 76 1.78 -16.23 -15.64
C THR A 76 2.44 -16.84 -16.86
N LEU A 77 2.91 -18.09 -16.74
CA LEU A 77 3.53 -18.84 -17.82
C LEU A 77 2.48 -19.40 -18.79
N GLY A 78 1.42 -20.01 -18.25
CA GLY A 78 0.40 -20.73 -19.00
C GLY A 78 -0.68 -19.83 -19.60
N TYR A 79 -1.60 -19.33 -18.77
CA TYR A 79 -2.77 -18.61 -19.25
C TYR A 79 -2.38 -17.31 -19.97
N HIS A 80 -1.45 -16.58 -19.37
CA HIS A 80 -1.04 -15.28 -19.86
C HIS A 80 -0.09 -15.38 -21.07
N ARG A 81 1.18 -15.73 -20.84
CA ARG A 81 2.22 -15.63 -21.89
C ARG A 81 2.09 -16.72 -22.97
N LEU A 82 1.70 -17.94 -22.61
CA LEU A 82 1.58 -19.06 -23.56
C LEU A 82 0.25 -19.09 -24.31
N LEU A 83 -0.90 -19.10 -23.62
CA LEU A 83 -2.21 -19.26 -24.26
C LEU A 83 -2.76 -17.96 -24.85
N THR A 84 -2.64 -16.85 -24.13
CA THR A 84 -3.23 -15.57 -24.53
C THR A 84 -2.38 -14.83 -25.56
N HIS A 85 -1.10 -14.63 -25.24
CA HIS A 85 -0.20 -13.80 -26.05
C HIS A 85 0.63 -14.59 -27.07
N ARG A 86 0.73 -15.92 -26.91
CA ARG A 86 1.49 -16.81 -27.80
C ARG A 86 2.94 -16.33 -27.95
N SER A 87 3.55 -15.96 -26.82
CA SER A 87 4.88 -15.35 -26.75
C SER A 87 6.01 -16.36 -26.94
N PHE A 88 5.73 -17.67 -26.80
CA PHE A 88 6.66 -18.77 -27.04
C PHE A 88 5.87 -20.08 -27.30
N LYS A 89 6.57 -21.17 -27.64
CA LYS A 89 6.03 -22.51 -27.85
C LYS A 89 6.74 -23.54 -26.98
N ILE A 90 6.01 -24.55 -26.52
CA ILE A 90 6.53 -25.67 -25.70
C ILE A 90 5.88 -27.00 -26.13
N PRO A 91 6.45 -28.17 -25.76
CA PRO A 91 5.82 -29.48 -25.95
C PRO A 91 4.45 -29.58 -25.28
N LYS A 92 3.54 -30.36 -25.89
CA LYS A 92 2.15 -30.46 -25.44
C LYS A 92 1.97 -31.01 -24.04
N TRP A 93 2.81 -31.96 -23.61
CA TRP A 93 2.76 -32.49 -22.25
C TRP A 93 3.06 -31.40 -21.21
N LEU A 94 4.00 -30.49 -21.52
CA LEU A 94 4.38 -29.39 -20.63
C LEU A 94 3.32 -28.27 -20.64
N GLU A 95 2.72 -27.99 -21.80
CA GLU A 95 1.54 -27.12 -21.90
C GLU A 95 0.40 -27.64 -21.02
N TYR A 96 0.07 -28.93 -21.08
CA TYR A 96 -0.96 -29.52 -20.24
C TYR A 96 -0.62 -29.45 -18.76
N PHE A 97 0.63 -29.73 -18.38
CA PHE A 97 1.07 -29.61 -16.99
C PHE A 97 0.95 -28.19 -16.44
N ILE A 98 1.42 -27.18 -17.20
CA ILE A 98 1.35 -25.77 -16.77
C ILE A 98 -0.10 -25.29 -16.68
N VAL A 99 -0.94 -25.65 -17.66
CA VAL A 99 -2.38 -25.32 -17.64
C VAL A 99 -3.06 -26.01 -16.46
N TYR A 100 -2.74 -27.28 -16.18
CA TYR A 100 -3.24 -28.00 -15.01
C TYR A 100 -2.87 -27.28 -13.70
N CYS A 101 -1.62 -26.82 -13.56
CA CYS A 101 -1.19 -26.01 -12.41
C CYS A 101 -1.99 -24.71 -12.29
N GLY A 102 -2.35 -24.06 -13.41
CA GLY A 102 -3.19 -22.85 -13.40
C GLY A 102 -4.64 -23.13 -13.00
N VAL A 103 -5.22 -24.26 -13.43
CA VAL A 103 -6.58 -24.67 -13.10
C VAL A 103 -6.70 -25.08 -11.62
N HIS A 104 -5.74 -25.86 -11.13
CA HIS A 104 -5.82 -26.51 -9.82
C HIS A 104 -5.06 -25.78 -8.71
N GLY A 105 -4.09 -24.94 -9.06
CA GLY A 105 -3.30 -24.20 -8.08
C GLY A 105 -4.11 -23.23 -7.20
N GLY A 106 -5.26 -22.76 -7.67
CA GLY A 106 -6.21 -22.01 -6.82
C GLY A 106 -7.02 -22.90 -5.86
N GLN A 107 -7.16 -24.19 -6.12
CA GLN A 107 -8.11 -25.08 -5.44
C GLN A 107 -7.58 -25.63 -4.11
N HIS A 108 -6.26 -25.72 -3.94
CA HIS A 108 -5.65 -26.48 -2.85
C HIS A 108 -5.42 -25.71 -1.53
N LEU A 109 -5.75 -24.41 -1.49
CA LEU A 109 -5.67 -23.61 -0.25
C LEU A 109 -6.80 -23.92 0.75
N ILE A 110 -7.79 -24.76 0.38
CA ILE A 110 -8.94 -25.13 1.22
C ILE A 110 -9.20 -26.64 1.06
N VAL A 111 -8.19 -27.47 1.29
CA VAL A 111 -8.39 -28.94 1.25
C VAL A 111 -7.84 -29.58 2.51
N PHE A 112 -8.59 -29.41 3.59
CA PHE A 112 -8.75 -30.43 4.63
C PHE A 112 -10.23 -30.41 5.08
N SER A 113 -11.06 -31.28 4.48
CA SER A 113 -12.44 -31.68 4.89
C SER A 113 -13.70 -31.18 4.13
N ALA A 114 -13.64 -30.63 2.91
CA ALA A 114 -14.86 -30.33 2.14
C ALA A 114 -15.19 -31.38 1.06
N SER A 115 -16.47 -31.72 0.91
CA SER A 115 -16.98 -32.71 -0.06
C SER A 115 -16.82 -32.27 -1.53
N GLU A 116 -16.74 -33.22 -2.46
CA GLU A 116 -16.48 -33.00 -3.90
C GLU A 116 -17.46 -32.01 -4.58
N LEU A 117 -18.71 -31.92 -4.10
CA LEU A 117 -19.71 -30.97 -4.57
C LEU A 117 -19.39 -29.49 -4.24
N PHE A 118 -18.68 -29.25 -3.14
CA PHE A 118 -18.24 -27.92 -2.73
C PHE A 118 -17.02 -27.45 -3.54
N ILE A 119 -16.14 -28.40 -3.91
CA ILE A 119 -14.95 -28.17 -4.74
C ILE A 119 -15.33 -27.72 -6.17
N GLY A 120 -16.38 -28.31 -6.75
CA GLY A 120 -16.91 -27.92 -8.07
C GLY A 120 -17.49 -26.50 -8.14
N HIS A 121 -18.00 -25.96 -7.03
CA HIS A 121 -18.48 -24.57 -6.97
C HIS A 121 -17.34 -23.56 -6.72
N ILE A 122 -16.32 -23.97 -5.94
CA ILE A 122 -15.07 -23.21 -5.74
C ILE A 122 -14.33 -22.99 -7.07
N TYR A 123 -14.42 -23.93 -8.03
CA TYR A 123 -13.87 -23.84 -9.38
C TYR A 123 -14.27 -22.57 -10.14
N LYS A 124 -15.52 -22.09 -9.96
CA LYS A 124 -16.07 -20.95 -10.70
C LYS A 124 -15.61 -19.57 -10.19
N CYS A 125 -14.97 -19.53 -9.02
CA CYS A 125 -14.54 -18.30 -8.34
C CYS A 125 -13.06 -17.95 -8.51
N MET A 126 -12.24 -18.81 -9.12
CA MET A 126 -10.78 -18.62 -9.17
C MET A 126 -10.30 -18.60 -10.60
N GLN A 127 -9.96 -17.39 -11.08
CA GLN A 127 -9.49 -17.05 -12.42
C GLN A 127 -10.35 -17.55 -13.61
N LYS A 128 -11.41 -18.32 -13.34
CA LYS A 128 -12.28 -19.00 -14.30
C LYS A 128 -11.48 -19.91 -15.23
N ASP A 129 -12.17 -20.65 -16.08
CA ASP A 129 -11.50 -21.60 -16.99
C ASP A 129 -10.56 -20.86 -17.97
N PRO A 130 -9.58 -21.55 -18.56
CA PRO A 130 -8.61 -20.92 -19.46
C PRO A 130 -9.23 -20.20 -20.66
N ILE A 131 -10.40 -20.65 -21.16
CA ILE A 131 -11.07 -20.05 -22.32
C ILE A 131 -11.65 -18.70 -21.92
N PHE A 132 -12.35 -18.65 -20.79
CA PHE A 132 -12.86 -17.40 -20.23
C PHE A 132 -11.73 -16.41 -19.94
N TRP A 133 -10.64 -16.86 -19.30
CA TRP A 133 -9.49 -16.02 -18.98
C TRP A 133 -8.88 -15.38 -20.23
N VAL A 134 -8.59 -16.20 -21.25
CA VAL A 134 -8.00 -15.74 -22.52
C VAL A 134 -8.92 -14.74 -23.22
N SER A 135 -10.24 -14.96 -23.18
CA SER A 135 -11.22 -14.06 -23.80
C SER A 135 -11.24 -12.70 -23.10
N VAL A 136 -11.37 -12.69 -21.77
CA VAL A 136 -11.38 -11.46 -20.96
C VAL A 136 -10.09 -10.68 -21.11
N HIS A 137 -8.94 -11.36 -21.02
CA HIS A 137 -7.63 -10.69 -21.08
C HIS A 137 -7.35 -10.09 -22.46
N LYS A 138 -7.77 -10.75 -23.55
CA LYS A 138 -7.69 -10.17 -24.90
C LYS A 138 -8.55 -8.91 -25.03
N ASN A 139 -9.75 -8.92 -24.45
CA ASN A 139 -10.63 -7.75 -24.44
C ASN A 139 -10.06 -6.63 -23.58
N HIS A 140 -9.45 -6.94 -22.45
CA HIS A 140 -8.71 -5.96 -21.64
C HIS A 140 -7.62 -5.26 -22.47
N HIS A 141 -6.75 -6.00 -23.16
CA HIS A 141 -5.72 -5.38 -24.02
C HIS A 141 -6.29 -4.55 -25.18
N LYS A 142 -7.43 -4.97 -25.72
CA LYS A 142 -8.08 -4.28 -26.84
C LYS A 142 -8.72 -2.96 -26.40
N TYR A 143 -9.25 -2.93 -25.18
CA TYR A 143 -10.09 -1.84 -24.68
C TYR A 143 -9.53 -1.19 -23.41
N ALA A 144 -8.24 -1.38 -23.12
CA ALA A 144 -7.59 -0.90 -21.91
C ALA A 144 -7.88 0.59 -21.67
N ASP A 145 -8.14 0.94 -20.41
CA ASP A 145 -8.50 2.30 -19.98
C ASP A 145 -9.75 2.87 -20.66
N THR A 146 -10.63 2.01 -21.17
CA THR A 146 -11.95 2.40 -21.66
C THR A 146 -13.08 1.72 -20.87
N GLU A 147 -14.31 2.18 -21.09
CA GLU A 147 -15.51 1.59 -20.48
C GLU A 147 -15.79 0.14 -20.94
N LYS A 148 -15.18 -0.27 -22.07
CA LYS A 148 -15.30 -1.63 -22.63
C LYS A 148 -14.31 -2.62 -22.00
N ASP A 149 -13.34 -2.15 -21.21
CA ASP A 149 -12.44 -3.03 -20.47
C ASP A 149 -13.24 -3.80 -19.39
N PRO A 150 -13.21 -5.15 -19.42
CA PRO A 150 -13.87 -6.01 -18.45
C PRO A 150 -13.60 -5.62 -16.99
N HIS A 151 -12.36 -5.26 -16.67
CA HIS A 151 -11.95 -4.90 -15.31
C HIS A 151 -11.33 -3.50 -15.27
N THR A 152 -12.00 -2.56 -15.96
CA THR A 152 -11.59 -1.16 -16.07
C THR A 152 -11.31 -0.53 -14.71
N PRO A 153 -10.15 0.13 -14.51
CA PRO A 153 -9.87 0.88 -13.29
C PRO A 153 -10.78 2.11 -13.14
N MET A 154 -11.46 2.55 -14.22
CA MET A 154 -12.36 3.71 -14.21
C MET A 154 -13.62 3.49 -13.35
N GLU A 155 -14.01 2.24 -13.10
CA GLU A 155 -15.13 1.90 -12.20
C GLU A 155 -14.70 1.78 -10.72
N GLY A 156 -13.45 2.15 -10.42
CA GLY A 156 -12.89 2.23 -9.08
C GLY A 156 -12.12 0.98 -8.66
N PHE A 157 -11.27 1.15 -7.66
CA PHE A 157 -10.35 0.12 -7.16
C PHE A 157 -11.06 -1.18 -6.78
N TRP A 158 -12.18 -1.10 -6.06
CA TRP A 158 -12.93 -2.28 -5.66
C TRP A 158 -13.39 -3.11 -6.87
N PHE A 159 -13.89 -2.43 -7.92
CA PHE A 159 -14.39 -3.09 -9.12
C PHE A 159 -13.26 -3.78 -9.89
N SER A 160 -12.16 -3.08 -10.16
CA SER A 160 -11.03 -3.64 -10.91
C SER A 160 -10.25 -4.71 -10.13
N HIS A 161 -10.26 -4.65 -8.80
CA HIS A 161 -9.56 -5.61 -7.95
C HIS A 161 -10.33 -6.91 -7.75
N MET A 162 -11.62 -6.86 -7.39
CA MET A 162 -12.43 -8.05 -7.07
C MET A 162 -13.87 -7.98 -7.57
N GLY A 163 -14.48 -6.78 -7.63
CA GLY A 163 -15.90 -6.62 -7.92
C GLY A 163 -16.31 -7.19 -9.27
N TRP A 164 -15.46 -7.11 -10.29
CA TRP A 164 -15.77 -7.64 -11.62
C TRP A 164 -16.03 -9.16 -11.66
N PHE A 165 -15.48 -9.94 -10.71
CA PHE A 165 -15.79 -11.38 -10.58
C PHE A 165 -17.23 -11.66 -10.14
N CYS A 166 -17.91 -10.66 -9.59
CA CYS A 166 -19.23 -10.78 -9.01
C CYS A 166 -20.37 -10.42 -9.98
N HIS A 167 -20.09 -10.07 -11.24
CA HIS A 167 -21.13 -9.66 -12.22
C HIS A 167 -20.93 -10.35 -13.58
N ASN A 168 -21.27 -11.64 -13.66
CA ASN A 168 -21.00 -12.47 -14.84
C ASN A 168 -21.65 -11.93 -16.12
N GLN A 169 -22.92 -11.53 -16.04
CA GLN A 169 -23.66 -11.02 -17.19
C GLN A 169 -23.11 -9.67 -17.69
N TYR A 170 -22.69 -8.81 -16.75
CA TYR A 170 -22.08 -7.52 -17.08
C TYR A 170 -20.74 -7.69 -17.81
N ILE A 171 -19.91 -8.62 -17.34
CA ILE A 171 -18.61 -8.92 -17.96
C ILE A 171 -18.77 -9.60 -19.32
N ALA A 172 -19.73 -10.53 -19.44
CA ALA A 172 -20.06 -11.13 -20.72
C ALA A 172 -20.53 -10.08 -21.74
N ALA A 173 -21.38 -9.14 -21.31
CA ALA A 173 -21.84 -8.05 -22.16
C ALA A 173 -20.68 -7.12 -22.58
N LYS A 174 -19.73 -6.80 -21.69
CA LYS A 174 -18.52 -6.04 -22.05
C LYS A 174 -17.64 -6.75 -23.07
N CYS A 175 -17.54 -8.07 -22.96
CA CYS A 175 -16.67 -8.86 -23.82
C CYS A 175 -17.21 -9.00 -25.25
N GLY A 176 -18.54 -8.95 -25.42
CA GLY A 176 -19.23 -9.15 -26.70
C GLY A 176 -18.97 -10.54 -27.30
N GLU A 177 -19.99 -11.22 -27.80
CA GLU A 177 -19.72 -12.34 -28.72
C GLU A 177 -19.14 -11.77 -30.03
N SER A 178 -17.83 -11.56 -30.16
CA SER A 178 -17.24 -11.46 -31.50
C SER A 178 -15.77 -11.83 -31.63
N ARG A 179 -15.58 -12.79 -32.54
CA ARG A 179 -14.47 -12.87 -33.48
C ARG A 179 -14.14 -11.47 -34.04
N SER A 180 -12.84 -11.21 -34.16
CA SER A 180 -12.18 -10.23 -35.04
C SER A 180 -11.93 -8.79 -34.53
N GLY A 181 -10.67 -8.38 -34.65
CA GLY A 181 -10.29 -7.09 -35.21
C GLY A 181 -9.87 -5.96 -34.26
N GLY A 182 -8.59 -5.58 -34.35
CA GLY A 182 -8.11 -4.19 -34.37
C GLY A 182 -7.75 -3.52 -33.04
N TYR A 183 -6.47 -3.14 -32.89
CA TYR A 183 -5.94 -2.27 -31.83
C TYR A 183 -6.02 -0.80 -32.27
N SER A 184 -6.48 0.09 -31.39
CA SER A 184 -6.43 1.54 -31.61
C SER A 184 -5.78 2.27 -30.43
N ASN A 185 -4.68 2.96 -30.74
CA ASN A 185 -4.04 4.11 -30.09
C ASN A 185 -4.31 4.37 -28.59
N VAL A 186 -3.28 4.14 -27.76
CA VAL A 186 -3.13 4.76 -26.43
C VAL A 186 -2.10 5.88 -26.55
N ALA A 187 -2.57 7.12 -26.53
CA ALA A 187 -1.75 8.31 -26.41
C ALA A 187 -2.40 9.28 -25.41
N GLU A 188 -2.46 8.88 -24.15
CA GLU A 188 -2.51 9.78 -23.00
C GLU A 188 -2.27 8.93 -21.75
N LEU A 189 -1.10 9.09 -21.11
CA LEU A 189 -0.77 8.68 -19.72
C LEU A 189 0.73 8.94 -19.50
N LYS A 190 1.13 10.21 -19.33
CA LYS A 190 2.54 10.60 -19.08
C LYS A 190 2.77 11.45 -17.84
N ALA A 191 1.98 11.26 -16.78
CA ALA A 191 2.26 11.88 -15.48
C ALA A 191 2.06 10.90 -14.34
N GLN A 192 2.97 9.93 -14.11
CA GLN A 192 2.99 9.09 -12.90
C GLN A 192 4.22 8.15 -12.75
N TRP A 193 5.38 8.51 -13.31
CA TRP A 193 6.53 7.59 -13.39
C TRP A 193 7.06 7.13 -12.00
N PHE A 194 6.96 7.98 -10.97
CA PHE A 194 7.42 7.65 -9.61
C PHE A 194 6.42 6.84 -8.78
N TYR A 195 5.11 6.98 -9.03
CA TYR A 195 4.06 6.14 -8.40
C TYR A 195 4.07 4.70 -8.94
N ARG A 196 4.47 4.51 -10.21
CA ARG A 196 4.55 3.21 -10.88
C ARG A 196 5.74 2.37 -10.44
N PHE A 197 6.89 2.99 -10.15
CA PHE A 197 8.12 2.30 -9.72
C PHE A 197 7.92 1.42 -8.46
N LEU A 198 6.93 1.75 -7.63
CA LEU A 198 6.72 1.12 -6.32
C LEU A 198 5.54 0.16 -6.33
N HIS A 199 4.49 0.46 -7.08
CA HIS A 199 3.38 -0.46 -7.31
C HIS A 199 3.80 -1.63 -8.21
N ASP A 200 4.51 -1.35 -9.32
CA ASP A 200 4.85 -2.37 -10.32
C ASP A 200 5.92 -3.35 -9.79
N THR A 201 6.88 -2.90 -8.96
CA THR A 201 7.95 -3.76 -8.43
C THR A 201 7.44 -4.77 -7.41
N TRP A 202 6.67 -4.35 -6.40
CA TRP A 202 6.11 -5.28 -5.40
C TRP A 202 5.07 -6.19 -6.01
N VAL A 203 4.21 -5.66 -6.89
CA VAL A 203 3.29 -6.49 -7.66
C VAL A 203 4.09 -7.48 -8.50
N ALA A 204 5.19 -7.10 -9.16
CA ALA A 204 6.01 -8.03 -9.93
C ALA A 204 6.66 -9.11 -9.06
N MET A 205 7.10 -8.79 -7.85
CA MET A 205 7.62 -9.80 -6.90
C MET A 205 6.53 -10.81 -6.49
N LEU A 206 5.33 -10.32 -6.14
CA LEU A 206 4.21 -11.16 -5.71
C LEU A 206 3.52 -11.90 -6.86
N THR A 207 3.58 -11.37 -8.08
CA THR A 207 2.96 -11.93 -9.29
C THR A 207 3.98 -12.52 -10.26
N LEU A 208 5.17 -12.89 -9.76
CA LEU A 208 6.21 -13.60 -10.51
C LEU A 208 6.63 -12.91 -11.84
N GLY A 209 6.56 -11.58 -11.89
CA GLY A 209 6.97 -10.73 -13.02
C GLY A 209 5.84 -9.98 -13.74
N GLU A 210 4.58 -10.20 -13.39
CA GLU A 210 3.44 -9.55 -14.08
C GLU A 210 3.18 -8.10 -13.69
N GLY A 211 3.86 -7.60 -12.66
CA GLY A 211 3.77 -6.20 -12.23
C GLY A 211 4.36 -5.20 -13.21
N TRP A 212 5.17 -5.62 -14.18
CA TRP A 212 5.65 -4.76 -15.28
C TRP A 212 4.57 -4.53 -16.35
N HIS A 213 3.38 -4.18 -15.90
CA HIS A 213 2.16 -4.16 -16.68
C HIS A 213 2.24 -3.20 -17.87
N ASN A 214 2.92 -2.06 -17.69
CA ASN A 214 3.15 -1.08 -18.76
C ASN A 214 4.04 -1.62 -19.88
N ASN A 215 5.12 -2.33 -19.52
CA ASN A 215 5.99 -2.98 -20.49
C ASN A 215 5.22 -4.05 -21.25
N HIS A 216 4.36 -4.78 -20.56
CA HIS A 216 3.52 -5.81 -21.15
C HIS A 216 2.48 -5.21 -22.12
N HIS A 217 1.75 -4.15 -21.76
CA HIS A 217 0.83 -3.46 -22.67
C HIS A 217 1.53 -2.84 -23.88
N ALA A 218 2.74 -2.33 -23.69
CA ALA A 218 3.60 -1.86 -24.77
C ALA A 218 3.99 -3.00 -25.72
N PHE A 219 4.42 -4.14 -25.18
CA PHE A 219 4.94 -5.28 -25.94
C PHE A 219 4.17 -6.56 -25.60
N PRO A 220 2.88 -6.69 -25.98
CA PRO A 220 2.02 -7.77 -25.49
C PRO A 220 2.47 -9.15 -25.99
N LYS A 221 3.23 -9.22 -27.09
CA LYS A 221 3.78 -10.49 -27.59
C LYS A 221 5.14 -10.85 -26.99
N SER A 222 5.74 -9.99 -26.19
CA SER A 222 7.02 -10.27 -25.53
C SER A 222 6.81 -11.31 -24.43
N ALA A 223 7.68 -12.31 -24.38
CA ALA A 223 7.75 -13.28 -23.29
C ALA A 223 8.44 -12.70 -22.05
N ARG A 224 9.15 -11.57 -22.21
CA ARG A 224 9.85 -10.83 -21.15
C ARG A 224 9.08 -9.55 -20.84
N HIS A 225 8.60 -9.41 -19.61
CA HIS A 225 7.88 -8.21 -19.17
C HIS A 225 8.82 -7.25 -18.41
N GLY A 226 9.77 -7.77 -17.63
CA GLY A 226 10.86 -6.98 -17.04
C GLY A 226 11.95 -6.67 -18.08
N LEU A 227 11.91 -5.49 -18.71
CA LEU A 227 12.80 -5.10 -19.80
C LEU A 227 14.20 -4.65 -19.33
N GLU A 228 14.31 -4.17 -18.10
CA GLU A 228 15.56 -3.71 -17.49
C GLU A 228 16.19 -4.78 -16.58
N LEU A 229 17.48 -4.65 -16.27
CA LEU A 229 18.21 -5.61 -15.42
C LEU A 229 17.70 -5.66 -13.97
N TRP A 230 17.21 -4.53 -13.45
CA TRP A 230 16.68 -4.42 -12.09
C TRP A 230 15.21 -4.85 -12.00
N GLN A 231 14.55 -5.13 -13.12
CA GLN A 231 13.14 -5.50 -13.17
C GLN A 231 12.97 -7.01 -12.95
N PHE A 232 12.68 -7.41 -11.71
CA PHE A 232 12.47 -8.81 -11.34
C PHE A 232 11.31 -9.46 -12.11
N ASP A 233 11.57 -10.54 -12.85
CA ASP A 233 10.59 -11.28 -13.65
C ASP A 233 10.92 -12.78 -13.58
N LEU A 234 10.46 -13.45 -12.52
CA LEU A 234 10.75 -14.88 -12.29
C LEU A 234 10.20 -15.77 -13.42
N THR A 235 9.02 -15.42 -13.96
CA THR A 235 8.41 -16.14 -15.07
C THR A 235 9.30 -16.05 -16.32
N TRP A 236 9.92 -14.90 -16.58
CA TRP A 236 10.90 -14.77 -17.67
C TRP A 236 12.15 -15.63 -17.44
N GLU A 237 12.72 -15.63 -16.24
CA GLU A 237 13.90 -16.47 -15.96
C GLU A 237 13.60 -17.96 -16.17
N LEU A 238 12.37 -18.41 -15.84
CA LEU A 238 11.92 -19.77 -16.15
C LEU A 238 11.76 -20.01 -17.66
N ILE A 239 11.16 -19.09 -18.42
CA ILE A 239 11.04 -19.20 -19.90
C ILE A 239 12.43 -19.27 -20.53
N LYS A 240 13.35 -18.43 -20.07
CA LYS A 240 14.74 -18.39 -20.50
C LYS A 240 15.44 -19.71 -20.21
N PHE A 241 15.25 -20.28 -19.02
CA PHE A 241 15.76 -21.61 -18.69
C PHE A 241 15.19 -22.69 -19.61
N LEU A 242 13.86 -22.72 -19.81
CA LEU A 242 13.20 -23.66 -20.71
C LEU A 242 13.72 -23.53 -22.15
N HIS A 243 14.03 -22.32 -22.60
CA HIS A 243 14.63 -22.08 -23.91
C HIS A 243 16.06 -22.63 -23.99
N MET A 244 16.89 -22.38 -22.95
CA MET A 244 18.27 -22.88 -22.89
C MET A 244 18.35 -24.40 -22.92
N VAL A 245 17.39 -25.10 -22.29
CA VAL A 245 17.32 -26.58 -22.31
C VAL A 245 16.54 -27.14 -23.50
N GLY A 246 16.15 -26.31 -24.48
CA GLY A 246 15.48 -26.73 -25.70
C GLY A 246 13.98 -27.07 -25.57
N LEU A 247 13.37 -26.79 -24.41
CA LEU A 247 11.95 -27.01 -24.15
C LEU A 247 11.06 -25.84 -24.59
N ALA A 248 11.59 -24.62 -24.71
CA ALA A 248 10.88 -23.47 -25.26
C ALA A 248 11.47 -23.03 -26.61
N THR A 249 10.62 -22.79 -27.59
CA THR A 249 10.99 -22.32 -28.94
C THR A 249 10.14 -21.11 -29.34
N ASP A 250 10.53 -20.39 -30.40
CA ASP A 250 9.81 -19.19 -30.89
C ASP A 250 9.60 -18.14 -29.78
N VAL A 251 10.60 -17.98 -28.91
CA VAL A 251 10.55 -17.03 -27.77
C VAL A 251 10.69 -15.61 -28.30
N LYS A 252 9.61 -14.84 -28.18
CA LYS A 252 9.54 -13.44 -28.64
C LYS A 252 9.98 -12.52 -27.53
N VAL A 253 10.89 -11.58 -27.82
CA VAL A 253 11.34 -10.55 -26.88
C VAL A 253 11.39 -9.22 -27.60
N ALA A 254 10.99 -8.13 -26.92
CA ALA A 254 11.10 -6.78 -27.48
C ALA A 254 12.56 -6.44 -27.79
N THR A 255 12.85 -6.00 -29.03
CA THR A 255 14.21 -5.64 -29.44
C THR A 255 14.60 -4.26 -28.91
N GLU A 256 15.90 -3.95 -28.85
CA GLU A 256 16.37 -2.60 -28.49
C GLU A 256 15.88 -1.51 -29.46
N ALA A 257 15.61 -1.87 -30.72
CA ALA A 257 14.99 -0.98 -31.69
C ALA A 257 13.51 -0.71 -31.34
N ASP A 258 12.76 -1.73 -30.88
CA ASP A 258 11.37 -1.59 -30.46
C ASP A 258 11.24 -0.72 -29.21
N LYS A 259 12.15 -0.91 -28.24
CA LYS A 259 12.24 -0.07 -27.03
C LYS A 259 12.51 1.40 -27.38
N LYS A 260 13.45 1.66 -28.29
CA LYS A 260 13.78 3.04 -28.75
C LYS A 260 12.64 3.70 -29.52
N ARG A 261 11.88 2.95 -30.33
CA ARG A 261 10.72 3.48 -31.07
C ARG A 261 9.60 3.99 -30.15
N MET A 262 9.43 3.41 -28.96
CA MET A 262 8.48 3.92 -27.95
C MET A 262 9.03 5.06 -27.09
N ALA A 263 10.36 5.17 -26.94
CA ALA A 263 10.99 6.24 -26.19
C ALA A 263 10.89 7.61 -26.90
N LEU A 264 10.64 7.65 -28.22
CA LEU A 264 10.42 8.89 -28.97
C LEU A 264 9.08 9.54 -28.56
N PRO A 265 9.09 10.76 -28.00
CA PRO A 265 7.85 11.47 -27.73
C PRO A 265 7.26 11.99 -29.04
N LYS A 266 6.00 11.63 -29.35
CA LYS A 266 5.14 12.34 -30.33
C LYS A 266 4.81 13.79 -29.91
N VAL A 267 5.64 14.45 -29.09
CA VAL A 267 5.38 15.74 -28.43
C VAL A 267 6.26 16.88 -28.99
N THR A 268 7.19 16.61 -29.91
CA THR A 268 8.10 17.65 -30.44
C THR A 268 7.41 18.70 -31.34
N LEU A 269 6.10 18.61 -31.58
CA LEU A 269 5.36 19.56 -32.44
C LEU A 269 4.55 20.64 -31.70
N LEU A 270 4.50 20.63 -30.37
CA LEU A 270 3.71 21.63 -29.60
C LEU A 270 4.51 22.51 -28.63
N TYR A 271 5.81 22.24 -28.42
CA TYR A 271 6.60 23.00 -27.43
C TYR A 271 7.33 24.24 -28.00
N ASN A 272 7.29 24.48 -29.32
CA ASN A 272 8.00 25.59 -29.97
C ASN A 272 7.16 26.90 -30.10
N LYS A 273 6.13 27.10 -29.26
CA LYS A 273 5.32 28.33 -29.26
C LYS A 273 5.04 28.90 -27.86
N MET A 274 6.08 29.06 -27.03
CA MET A 274 6.00 29.97 -25.88
C MET A 274 7.18 30.95 -25.90
N PRO A 275 6.96 32.26 -25.65
CA PRO A 275 8.02 33.25 -25.71
C PRO A 275 9.00 33.11 -24.56
N ASN A 276 10.28 33.28 -24.87
CA ASN A 276 11.41 33.26 -23.95
C ASN A 276 11.24 34.27 -22.81
N TYR A 277 11.13 33.79 -21.57
CA TYR A 277 11.45 34.61 -20.40
C TYR A 277 12.96 34.54 -20.12
N VAL A 278 13.53 35.73 -20.02
CA VAL A 278 14.94 36.05 -19.82
C VAL A 278 15.51 35.35 -18.58
N THR A 279 16.59 34.59 -18.77
CA THR A 279 17.39 34.00 -17.69
C THR A 279 18.19 35.08 -16.98
N MET A 280 17.82 35.44 -15.76
CA MET A 280 18.72 36.11 -14.82
C MET A 280 19.56 35.05 -14.08
N ALA A 281 20.85 35.32 -13.94
CA ALA A 281 21.77 34.48 -13.17
C ALA A 281 21.32 34.38 -11.70
N PRO A 282 21.36 33.18 -11.06
CA PRO A 282 20.90 33.04 -9.69
C PRO A 282 21.90 33.66 -8.70
N PRO A 283 21.43 34.39 -7.67
CA PRO A 283 22.26 34.85 -6.57
C PRO A 283 22.67 33.69 -5.65
N GLU A 284 23.60 33.95 -4.73
CA GLU A 284 24.16 33.03 -3.73
C GLU A 284 23.18 31.98 -3.17
N SER A 285 23.69 30.77 -2.93
CA SER A 285 22.94 29.55 -2.60
C SER A 285 21.85 29.77 -1.54
N THR A 286 20.61 29.93 -2.00
CA THR A 286 19.45 29.94 -1.10
C THR A 286 19.25 28.54 -0.49
N PRO A 287 18.73 28.43 0.75
CA PRO A 287 18.48 27.13 1.40
C PRO A 287 17.63 26.15 0.56
N ILE A 288 16.77 26.69 -0.30
CA ILE A 288 15.94 25.91 -1.24
C ILE A 288 16.81 25.22 -2.30
N LEU A 289 17.84 25.89 -2.81
CA LEU A 289 18.76 25.33 -3.80
C LEU A 289 19.57 24.16 -3.22
N GLU A 290 19.99 24.26 -1.96
CA GLU A 290 20.69 23.17 -1.25
C GLU A 290 19.77 21.96 -0.99
N LEU A 291 18.50 22.19 -0.58
CA LEU A 291 17.51 21.13 -0.47
C LEU A 291 17.25 20.43 -1.81
N GLU A 292 17.19 21.20 -2.90
CA GLU A 292 16.99 20.64 -4.23
C GLU A 292 18.20 19.82 -4.71
N LYS A 293 19.43 20.26 -4.40
CA LYS A 293 20.65 19.47 -4.62
C LYS A 293 20.64 18.17 -3.83
N MET A 294 20.25 18.20 -2.56
CA MET A 294 20.12 17.00 -1.72
C MET A 294 19.08 16.03 -2.30
N ARG A 295 17.92 16.55 -2.75
CA ARG A 295 16.86 15.76 -3.38
C ARG A 295 17.32 15.08 -4.68
N LYS A 296 18.02 15.82 -5.56
CA LYS A 296 18.48 15.31 -6.87
C LYS A 296 19.53 14.20 -6.81
N ARG A 297 20.31 14.10 -5.73
CA ARG A 297 21.27 13.00 -5.55
C ARG A 297 20.60 11.63 -5.35
N GLY A 298 19.32 11.60 -4.99
CA GLY A 298 18.57 10.37 -4.72
C GLY A 298 18.94 9.73 -3.38
N PHE A 299 18.05 8.87 -2.86
CA PHE A 299 18.17 8.30 -1.51
C PHE A 299 19.44 7.45 -1.30
N TRP A 300 19.86 6.70 -2.32
CA TRP A 300 20.99 5.76 -2.21
C TRP A 300 22.36 6.40 -2.48
N PHE A 301 22.43 7.43 -3.33
CA PHE A 301 23.70 8.03 -3.78
C PHE A 301 24.08 9.33 -3.04
N ARG A 302 23.37 9.64 -1.95
CA ARG A 302 23.71 10.74 -1.04
C ARG A 302 24.79 10.33 -0.05
N LYS A 303 25.34 11.32 0.66
CA LYS A 303 26.22 11.07 1.80
C LYS A 303 25.38 10.57 2.98
N TRP A 304 25.80 9.46 3.58
CA TRP A 304 25.21 8.90 4.80
C TRP A 304 26.02 9.33 6.01
N ASP A 305 25.35 9.79 7.06
CA ASP A 305 25.98 10.02 8.36
C ASP A 305 25.79 8.81 9.28
N SER A 306 26.47 8.83 10.43
CA SER A 306 26.42 7.71 11.38
C SER A 306 25.02 7.50 11.97
N ALA A 307 24.22 8.55 12.13
CA ALA A 307 22.85 8.45 12.62
C ALA A 307 21.93 7.82 11.58
N ASP A 308 22.10 8.16 10.30
CA ASP A 308 21.39 7.57 9.17
C ASP A 308 21.69 6.07 9.07
N ILE A 309 22.97 5.70 9.16
CA ILE A 309 23.42 4.29 9.14
C ILE A 309 22.83 3.54 10.34
N THR A 310 22.90 4.13 11.54
CA THR A 310 22.34 3.52 12.75
C THR A 310 20.84 3.28 12.62
N ASN A 311 20.08 4.26 12.13
CA ASN A 311 18.64 4.11 11.91
C ASN A 311 18.33 3.02 10.88
N LEU A 312 19.08 2.97 9.78
CA LEU A 312 18.91 1.93 8.76
C LEU A 312 19.22 0.54 9.33
N CYS A 313 20.31 0.39 10.08
CA CYS A 313 20.66 -0.87 10.74
C CYS A 313 19.59 -1.31 11.74
N LEU A 314 19.07 -0.40 12.58
CA LEU A 314 18.00 -0.71 13.53
C LEU A 314 16.72 -1.13 12.81
N ILE A 315 16.34 -0.45 11.73
CA ILE A 315 15.21 -0.85 10.89
C ILE A 315 15.43 -2.25 10.35
N ILE A 316 16.58 -2.54 9.73
CA ILE A 316 16.89 -3.86 9.16
C ILE A 316 16.83 -4.95 10.25
N VAL A 317 17.47 -4.73 11.41
CA VAL A 317 17.49 -5.71 12.51
C VAL A 317 16.07 -6.01 12.98
N ARG A 318 15.22 -4.99 13.18
CA ARG A 318 13.82 -5.19 13.58
C ARG A 318 13.02 -5.96 12.52
N HIS A 319 13.26 -5.68 11.24
CA HIS A 319 12.60 -6.40 10.15
C HIS A 319 13.04 -7.86 10.05
N VAL A 320 14.33 -8.13 10.24
CA VAL A 320 14.85 -9.50 10.28
C VAL A 320 14.28 -10.24 11.49
N LEU A 321 14.31 -9.65 12.68
CA LEU A 321 13.74 -10.25 13.90
C LEU A 321 12.22 -10.48 13.77
N GLY A 322 11.48 -9.51 13.21
CA GLY A 322 10.06 -9.64 12.94
C GLY A 322 9.76 -10.72 11.91
N GLY A 323 10.59 -10.83 10.87
CA GLY A 323 10.55 -11.92 9.91
C GLY A 323 10.83 -13.28 10.54
N CYS A 324 11.70 -13.36 11.55
CA CYS A 324 11.96 -14.58 12.31
C CYS A 324 10.81 -14.94 13.26
N ALA A 325 10.02 -13.98 13.76
CA ALA A 325 9.06 -14.21 14.83
C ALA A 325 8.03 -15.32 14.55
N PRO A 326 7.43 -15.44 13.34
CA PRO A 326 6.57 -16.58 13.01
C PRO A 326 7.27 -17.94 13.14
N PHE A 327 8.57 -18.01 12.84
CA PHE A 327 9.41 -19.22 12.92
C PHE A 327 9.74 -19.66 14.34
N VAL A 328 9.56 -18.77 15.31
CA VAL A 328 9.80 -19.02 16.72
C VAL A 328 8.58 -18.66 17.56
N PHE A 329 7.38 -18.98 17.03
CA PHE A 329 6.12 -18.68 17.70
C PHE A 329 6.05 -19.31 19.08
N ASP A 330 5.70 -18.47 20.06
CA ASP A 330 5.44 -18.85 21.43
C ASP A 330 4.28 -17.99 21.96
N TRP A 331 3.33 -18.61 22.65
CA TRP A 331 2.14 -17.90 23.14
C TRP A 331 2.49 -16.82 24.19
N GLY A 332 3.46 -17.09 25.06
CA GLY A 332 3.93 -16.12 26.04
C GLY A 332 4.59 -14.92 25.36
N ALA A 333 5.48 -15.19 24.41
CA ALA A 333 6.14 -14.16 23.60
C ALA A 333 5.12 -13.30 22.82
N PHE A 334 4.11 -13.93 22.22
CA PHE A 334 3.02 -13.26 21.52
C PHE A 334 2.24 -12.31 22.43
N TRP A 335 1.78 -12.78 23.59
CA TRP A 335 1.01 -11.93 24.52
C TRP A 335 1.84 -10.80 25.10
N VAL A 336 3.10 -11.05 25.46
CA VAL A 336 4.03 -10.00 25.89
C VAL A 336 4.21 -8.95 24.80
N ALA A 337 4.42 -9.38 23.55
CA ALA A 337 4.53 -8.47 22.41
C ALA A 337 3.25 -7.66 22.18
N LEU A 338 2.06 -8.26 22.31
CA LEU A 338 0.79 -7.57 22.16
C LEU A 338 0.57 -6.52 23.26
N VAL A 339 0.87 -6.85 24.51
CA VAL A 339 0.78 -5.90 25.62
C VAL A 339 1.74 -4.74 25.41
N LEU A 340 3.00 -5.02 25.03
CA LEU A 340 3.97 -3.99 24.68
C LEU A 340 3.51 -3.14 23.49
N LEU A 341 2.88 -3.74 22.48
CA LEU A 341 2.31 -3.01 21.33
C LEU A 341 1.28 -1.98 21.77
N ILE A 342 0.36 -2.36 22.68
CA ILE A 342 -0.68 -1.46 23.20
C ILE A 342 -0.04 -0.32 23.99
N PHE A 343 0.84 -0.61 24.94
CA PHE A 343 1.47 0.43 25.76
C PHE A 343 2.34 1.38 24.95
N THR A 344 3.11 0.86 24.01
CA THR A 344 3.94 1.70 23.14
C THR A 344 3.10 2.51 22.16
N GLY A 345 1.98 1.94 21.68
CA GLY A 345 1.02 2.63 20.82
C GLY A 345 0.41 3.82 21.53
N LEU A 346 -0.16 3.57 22.71
CA LEU A 346 -0.67 4.63 23.59
C LEU A 346 0.43 5.63 23.97
N GLY A 347 1.67 5.18 24.18
CA GLY A 347 2.78 6.08 24.45
C GLY A 347 3.05 7.09 23.33
N VAL A 348 2.92 6.65 22.07
CA VAL A 348 3.03 7.53 20.90
C VAL A 348 1.77 8.37 20.72
N THR A 349 0.58 7.77 20.71
CA THR A 349 -0.68 8.47 20.40
C THR A 349 -1.16 9.40 21.53
N LEU A 350 -1.18 8.90 22.77
CA LEU A 350 -1.55 9.68 23.95
C LEU A 350 -0.39 10.59 24.36
N GLY A 351 0.81 10.01 24.54
CA GLY A 351 1.97 10.69 25.09
C GLY A 351 2.62 11.68 24.12
N TYR A 352 3.28 11.18 23.07
CA TYR A 352 4.04 12.05 22.16
C TYR A 352 3.11 12.99 21.37
N HIS A 353 2.01 12.44 20.86
CA HIS A 353 1.16 13.14 19.93
C HIS A 353 0.19 14.12 20.62
N ARG A 354 -0.83 13.61 21.32
CA ARG A 354 -1.90 14.46 21.86
C ARG A 354 -1.45 15.27 23.09
N LEU A 355 -0.63 14.69 23.96
CA LEU A 355 -0.16 15.35 25.19
C LEU A 355 1.01 16.31 24.92
N LEU A 356 2.14 15.82 24.42
CA LEU A 356 3.34 16.66 24.25
C LEU A 356 3.26 17.61 23.05
N THR A 357 2.82 17.12 21.88
CA THR A 357 2.83 17.92 20.65
C THR A 357 1.68 18.92 20.62
N HIS A 358 0.45 18.45 20.80
CA HIS A 358 -0.75 19.28 20.62
C HIS A 358 -1.31 19.89 21.89
N ARG A 359 -0.87 19.40 23.06
CA ARG A 359 -1.33 19.85 24.38
C ARG A 359 -2.85 19.83 24.47
N SER A 360 -3.45 18.74 23.97
CA SER A 360 -4.90 18.55 23.88
C SER A 360 -5.54 18.32 25.25
N PHE A 361 -4.76 17.94 26.27
CA PHE A 361 -5.18 17.78 27.65
C PHE A 361 -3.94 17.85 28.58
N LYS A 362 -4.15 17.79 29.90
CA LYS A 362 -3.09 17.74 30.93
C LYS A 362 -3.31 16.55 31.86
N ILE A 363 -2.23 15.91 32.28
CA ILE A 363 -2.22 14.83 33.29
C ILE A 363 -1.09 15.06 34.30
N PRO A 364 -1.12 14.40 35.48
CA PRO A 364 0.00 14.43 36.43
C PRO A 364 1.31 13.97 35.80
N LYS A 365 2.44 14.59 36.22
CA LYS A 365 3.75 14.36 35.61
C LYS A 365 4.22 12.90 35.66
N TRP A 366 3.91 12.15 36.71
CA TRP A 366 4.27 10.74 36.79
C TRP A 366 3.58 9.91 35.68
N LEU A 367 2.33 10.23 35.35
CA LEU A 367 1.56 9.53 34.32
C LEU A 367 1.98 9.97 32.92
N GLU A 368 2.28 11.27 32.75
CA GLU A 368 2.92 11.79 31.54
C GLU A 368 4.25 11.09 31.27
N TYR A 369 5.13 11.01 32.26
CA TYR A 369 6.43 10.35 32.11
C TYR A 369 6.28 8.85 31.84
N PHE A 370 5.30 8.18 32.45
CA PHE A 370 4.99 6.79 32.14
C PHE A 370 4.63 6.59 30.66
N PHE A 371 3.64 7.31 30.14
CA PHE A 371 3.24 7.15 28.73
C PHE A 371 4.34 7.58 27.76
N VAL A 372 5.06 8.66 28.05
CA VAL A 372 6.21 9.08 27.23
C VAL A 372 7.30 8.01 27.24
N TYR A 373 7.59 7.37 28.38
CA TYR A 373 8.56 6.28 28.44
C TYR A 373 8.11 5.06 27.62
N CYS A 374 6.83 4.70 27.67
CA CYS A 374 6.28 3.68 26.77
C CYS A 374 6.45 4.08 25.30
N GLY A 375 6.23 5.36 24.95
CA GLY A 375 6.44 5.88 23.60
C GLY A 375 7.90 5.79 23.13
N ALA A 376 8.87 5.93 24.04
CA ALA A 376 10.29 5.79 23.73
C ALA A 376 10.66 4.37 23.26
N HIS A 377 9.91 3.37 23.68
CA HIS A 377 10.01 2.00 23.18
C HIS A 377 9.23 1.75 21.87
N GLY A 378 8.62 2.78 21.27
CA GLY A 378 7.89 2.68 20.00
C GLY A 378 8.77 2.65 18.75
N GLY A 379 10.09 2.78 18.89
CA GLY A 379 11.03 2.67 17.77
C GLY A 379 11.06 3.89 16.84
N GLN A 380 10.55 5.05 17.29
CA GLN A 380 10.36 6.27 16.48
C GLN A 380 11.26 7.45 16.90
N LYS A 381 12.41 7.15 17.49
CA LYS A 381 13.32 8.10 18.16
C LYS A 381 12.70 8.70 19.43
N ASP A 382 13.48 9.54 20.09
CA ASP A 382 13.18 10.13 21.38
C ASP A 382 12.07 11.22 21.29
N PRO A 383 11.45 11.62 22.41
CA PRO A 383 10.33 12.56 22.39
C PRO A 383 10.71 13.96 21.90
N ILE A 384 11.96 14.41 22.07
CA ILE A 384 12.40 15.74 21.63
C ILE A 384 12.42 15.77 20.10
N PHE A 385 13.03 14.76 19.48
CA PHE A 385 13.01 14.60 18.02
C PHE A 385 11.57 14.52 17.50
N TRP A 386 10.77 13.59 18.05
CA TRP A 386 9.45 13.26 17.52
C TRP A 386 8.53 14.49 17.53
N VAL A 387 8.46 15.18 18.68
CA VAL A 387 7.62 16.39 18.84
C VAL A 387 8.13 17.54 17.96
N SER A 388 9.45 17.70 17.82
CA SER A 388 10.04 18.72 16.95
C SER A 388 9.60 18.55 15.50
N VAL A 389 9.79 17.34 14.96
CA VAL A 389 9.44 17.01 13.57
C VAL A 389 7.94 17.13 13.35
N HIS A 390 7.12 16.60 14.27
CA HIS A 390 5.67 16.60 14.12
C HIS A 390 5.07 18.02 14.15
N LYS A 391 5.60 18.92 14.98
CA LYS A 391 5.22 20.35 14.95
C LYS A 391 5.51 21.00 13.60
N LYS A 392 6.62 20.64 12.95
CA LYS A 392 6.99 21.16 11.62
C LYS A 392 6.11 20.58 10.53
N HIS A 393 5.80 19.29 10.61
CA HIS A 393 4.83 18.63 9.75
C HIS A 393 3.48 19.36 9.80
N HIS A 394 2.88 19.55 10.98
CA HIS A 394 1.60 20.27 11.07
C HIS A 394 1.63 21.70 10.53
N LYS A 395 2.74 22.41 10.70
CA LYS A 395 2.87 23.79 10.22
C LYS A 395 2.96 23.87 8.70
N TYR A 396 3.52 22.85 8.06
CA TYR A 396 3.89 22.85 6.65
C TYR A 396 3.35 21.66 5.87
N ALA A 397 2.33 20.97 6.41
CA ALA A 397 1.84 19.69 5.92
C ALA A 397 1.58 19.73 4.41
N ASP A 398 1.99 18.68 3.72
CA ASP A 398 1.83 18.53 2.27
C ASP A 398 2.48 19.66 1.44
N THR A 399 3.53 20.29 1.97
CA THR A 399 4.40 21.23 1.23
C THR A 399 5.84 20.75 1.18
N GLU A 400 6.72 21.43 0.44
CA GLU A 400 8.15 21.10 0.39
C GLU A 400 8.87 21.22 1.74
N LYS A 401 8.33 22.02 2.67
CA LYS A 401 8.88 22.20 4.02
C LYS A 401 8.42 21.15 5.02
N ASP A 402 7.47 20.28 4.64
CA ASP A 402 7.07 19.16 5.47
C ASP A 402 8.20 18.10 5.50
N PRO A 403 8.71 17.77 6.70
CA PRO A 403 9.76 16.78 6.90
C PRO A 403 9.52 15.46 6.17
N HIS A 404 8.29 14.96 6.19
CA HIS A 404 7.93 13.65 5.65
C HIS A 404 6.78 13.78 4.65
N THR A 405 6.85 14.82 3.81
CA THR A 405 5.85 15.14 2.80
C THR A 405 5.53 13.96 1.87
N PRO A 406 4.25 13.65 1.62
CA PRO A 406 3.86 12.65 0.61
C PRO A 406 4.23 13.08 -0.82
N MET A 407 4.53 14.37 -1.05
CA MET A 407 4.93 14.89 -2.37
C MET A 407 6.24 14.28 -2.87
N GLU A 408 7.10 13.82 -1.97
CA GLU A 408 8.35 13.12 -2.31
C GLU A 408 8.15 11.60 -2.48
N GLY A 409 6.89 11.15 -2.45
CA GLY A 409 6.45 9.80 -2.75
C GLY A 409 6.31 8.90 -1.54
N PHE A 410 5.56 7.80 -1.73
CA PHE A 410 5.13 6.90 -0.67
C PHE A 410 6.28 6.40 0.22
N TRP A 411 7.37 5.86 -0.35
CA TRP A 411 8.44 5.33 0.51
C TRP A 411 9.20 6.40 1.24
N PHE A 412 9.31 7.61 0.67
CA PHE A 412 9.92 8.71 1.40
C PHE A 412 9.09 9.05 2.63
N SER A 413 7.78 9.29 2.47
CA SER A 413 6.88 9.63 3.58
C SER A 413 6.61 8.46 4.54
N HIS A 414 6.70 7.22 4.07
CA HIS A 414 6.53 6.02 4.88
C HIS A 414 7.78 5.77 5.75
N MET A 415 8.98 5.62 5.16
CA MET A 415 10.18 5.21 5.93
C MET A 415 11.46 5.97 5.57
N GLY A 416 11.60 6.44 4.33
CA GLY A 416 12.84 7.01 3.81
C GLY A 416 13.27 8.27 4.56
N TRP A 417 12.31 9.11 4.94
CA TRP A 417 12.56 10.34 5.72
C TRP A 417 13.29 10.06 7.04
N PHE A 418 13.00 8.92 7.68
CA PHE A 418 13.52 8.55 8.99
C PHE A 418 15.04 8.32 8.98
N CYS A 419 15.58 7.90 7.82
CA CYS A 419 16.99 7.64 7.60
C CYS A 419 17.74 8.82 6.97
N HIS A 420 17.17 10.04 6.93
CA HIS A 420 17.77 11.19 6.26
C HIS A 420 17.89 12.41 7.19
N ASN A 421 18.56 12.24 8.33
CA ASN A 421 18.52 13.18 9.47
C ASN A 421 18.89 14.63 9.10
N GLN A 422 20.00 14.83 8.37
CA GLN A 422 20.43 16.19 8.00
C GLN A 422 19.45 16.88 7.05
N TYR A 423 18.80 16.13 6.15
CA TYR A 423 17.80 16.67 5.24
C TYR A 423 16.52 17.07 5.99
N ILE A 424 16.11 16.25 6.95
CA ILE A 424 14.99 16.57 7.84
C ILE A 424 15.28 17.80 8.69
N ALA A 425 16.50 17.92 9.23
CA ALA A 425 16.94 19.10 9.96
C ALA A 425 16.86 20.36 9.08
N ALA A 426 17.38 20.29 7.85
CA ALA A 426 17.32 21.38 6.89
C ALA A 426 15.88 21.79 6.53
N LYS A 427 14.97 20.82 6.31
CA LYS A 427 13.53 21.09 6.13
C LYS A 427 12.90 21.76 7.35
N CYS A 428 13.33 21.38 8.55
CA CYS A 428 12.91 22.01 9.79
C CYS A 428 13.51 23.41 10.00
N GLY A 429 14.43 23.86 9.14
CA GLY A 429 15.12 25.14 9.26
C GLY A 429 16.26 25.12 10.27
N GLU A 430 16.85 23.95 10.51
CA GLU A 430 17.97 23.74 11.43
C GLU A 430 19.28 23.60 10.65
N SER A 431 20.39 24.06 11.24
CA SER A 431 21.69 24.03 10.55
C SER A 431 22.30 22.62 10.56
N ARG A 432 21.98 21.84 11.60
CA ARG A 432 22.38 20.44 11.76
C ARG A 432 21.29 19.62 12.43
N SER A 433 21.31 18.31 12.22
CA SER A 433 20.51 17.38 13.01
C SER A 433 20.85 17.47 14.51
N GLY A 434 19.83 17.40 15.37
CA GLY A 434 19.99 17.45 16.83
C GLY A 434 19.78 18.83 17.48
N GLU A 435 19.48 19.90 16.73
CA GLU A 435 19.23 21.22 17.32
C GLU A 435 17.86 21.31 18.01
N TYR A 436 16.81 20.85 17.33
CA TYR A 436 15.42 20.81 17.81
C TYR A 436 14.98 22.12 18.48
N SER A 437 15.15 23.23 17.75
CA SER A 437 15.00 24.60 18.28
C SER A 437 13.55 24.97 18.62
N ASN A 438 12.57 24.30 18.01
CA ASN A 438 11.12 24.53 18.20
C ASN A 438 10.50 23.80 19.40
N VAL A 439 11.31 23.16 20.24
CA VAL A 439 10.88 22.38 21.41
C VAL A 439 11.72 22.69 22.66
N ALA A 440 12.09 23.97 22.85
CA ALA A 440 12.85 24.44 24.01
C ALA A 440 12.21 24.04 25.35
N GLU A 441 10.88 23.95 25.42
CA GLU A 441 10.15 23.57 26.62
C GLU A 441 10.35 22.10 27.03
N LEU A 442 10.62 21.20 26.07
CA LEU A 442 10.97 19.81 26.33
C LEU A 442 12.44 19.74 26.76
N LYS A 443 13.33 20.44 26.03
CA LYS A 443 14.76 20.49 26.34
C LYS A 443 15.04 21.06 27.74
N ALA A 444 14.17 21.90 28.29
CA ALA A 444 14.27 22.42 29.65
C ALA A 444 14.06 21.34 30.74
N GLN A 445 13.35 20.25 30.44
CA GLN A 445 13.01 19.21 31.41
C GLN A 445 14.05 18.08 31.41
N TRP A 446 14.54 17.71 32.60
CA TRP A 446 15.60 16.70 32.74
C TRP A 446 15.19 15.34 32.20
N PHE A 447 13.93 14.93 32.38
CA PHE A 447 13.43 13.63 31.97
C PHE A 447 13.53 13.43 30.44
N TYR A 448 13.16 14.42 29.65
CA TYR A 448 13.24 14.30 28.18
C TYR A 448 14.67 14.37 27.68
N ARG A 449 15.56 15.14 28.33
CA ARG A 449 16.99 15.10 28.03
C ARG A 449 17.57 13.71 28.33
N PHE A 450 17.23 13.14 29.48
CA PHE A 450 17.63 11.79 29.85
C PHE A 450 17.20 10.76 28.79
N LEU A 451 15.92 10.78 28.35
CA LEU A 451 15.46 9.87 27.30
C LEU A 451 16.14 10.10 25.94
N HIS A 452 16.45 11.35 25.59
CA HIS A 452 17.18 11.67 24.37
C HIS A 452 18.61 11.11 24.41
N ASP A 453 19.35 11.41 25.48
CA ASP A 453 20.76 11.04 25.67
C ASP A 453 20.96 9.53 25.85
N THR A 454 19.94 8.81 26.34
CA THR A 454 20.02 7.37 26.64
C THR A 454 19.09 6.49 25.79
N SER A 455 18.52 7.04 24.72
CA SER A 455 17.51 6.39 23.85
C SER A 455 17.88 4.96 23.41
N ILE A 456 19.15 4.74 23.00
CA ILE A 456 19.61 3.42 22.57
C ILE A 456 19.71 2.42 23.73
N TRP A 457 20.10 2.89 24.92
CA TRP A 457 20.25 2.05 26.10
C TRP A 457 18.90 1.53 26.60
N HIS A 458 17.84 2.33 26.53
CA HIS A 458 16.49 1.86 26.84
C HIS A 458 16.06 0.72 25.90
N THR A 459 16.32 0.86 24.61
CA THR A 459 16.00 -0.18 23.61
C THR A 459 16.79 -1.46 23.88
N VAL A 460 18.11 -1.34 24.13
CA VAL A 460 18.98 -2.48 24.44
C VAL A 460 18.59 -3.16 25.76
N ALA A 461 18.25 -2.38 26.79
CA ALA A 461 17.81 -2.90 28.08
C ALA A 461 16.54 -3.73 27.95
N LEU A 462 15.53 -3.25 27.21
CA LEU A 462 14.31 -4.03 26.98
C LEU A 462 14.58 -5.29 26.16
N ALA A 463 15.44 -5.22 25.13
CA ALA A 463 15.84 -6.39 24.35
C ALA A 463 16.52 -7.45 25.23
N ALA A 464 17.44 -7.03 26.10
CA ALA A 464 18.13 -7.92 27.04
C ALA A 464 17.13 -8.53 28.04
N LEU A 465 16.21 -7.75 28.61
CA LEU A 465 15.19 -8.24 29.52
C LEU A 465 14.29 -9.30 28.86
N LEU A 466 13.83 -9.06 27.63
CA LEU A 466 13.02 -10.01 26.89
C LEU A 466 13.78 -11.31 26.59
N TYR A 467 15.05 -11.19 26.17
CA TYR A 467 15.89 -12.34 25.91
C TYR A 467 16.19 -13.14 27.18
N LEU A 468 16.47 -12.48 28.31
CA LEU A 468 16.68 -13.15 29.59
C LEU A 468 15.40 -13.82 30.12
N HIS A 469 14.24 -13.25 29.82
CA HIS A 469 12.95 -13.78 30.29
C HIS A 469 12.54 -15.06 29.55
N GLY A 470 12.70 -15.11 28.23
CA GLY A 470 12.21 -16.25 27.44
C GLY A 470 12.98 -16.53 26.16
N GLY A 471 14.23 -16.06 26.07
CA GLY A 471 15.14 -16.35 24.98
C GLY A 471 14.78 -15.66 23.66
N PHE A 472 15.18 -16.29 22.56
CA PHE A 472 15.03 -15.74 21.22
C PHE A 472 13.56 -15.51 20.78
N PRO A 473 12.57 -16.37 21.10
CA PRO A 473 11.15 -16.10 20.80
C PRO A 473 10.68 -14.74 21.32
N TYR A 474 10.99 -14.40 22.58
CA TYR A 474 10.59 -13.15 23.22
C TYR A 474 11.31 -11.95 22.63
N LEU A 475 12.58 -12.11 22.22
CA LEU A 475 13.31 -11.09 21.49
C LEU A 475 12.68 -10.85 20.10
N ALA A 476 12.43 -11.92 19.34
CA ALA A 476 11.87 -11.85 18.00
C ALA A 476 10.46 -11.25 17.99
N TRP A 477 9.58 -11.66 18.91
CA TRP A 477 8.23 -11.11 19.03
C TRP A 477 8.23 -9.70 19.66
N GLY A 478 8.92 -9.51 20.78
CA GLY A 478 8.85 -8.29 21.57
C GLY A 478 9.66 -7.11 21.02
N MET A 479 10.79 -7.37 20.36
CA MET A 479 11.61 -6.34 19.70
C MET A 479 11.48 -6.34 18.17
N GLY A 480 11.28 -7.51 17.55
CA GLY A 480 11.11 -7.63 16.11
C GLY A 480 9.69 -7.31 15.66
N MET A 481 8.78 -8.26 15.85
CA MET A 481 7.41 -8.21 15.32
C MET A 481 6.63 -7.01 15.86
N ARG A 482 6.70 -6.76 17.17
CA ARG A 482 6.00 -5.63 17.81
C ARG A 482 6.47 -4.28 17.28
N GLU A 483 7.78 -4.05 17.17
CA GLU A 483 8.31 -2.78 16.65
C GLU A 483 8.03 -2.65 15.15
N LEU A 484 8.15 -3.74 14.38
CA LEU A 484 7.81 -3.76 12.95
C LEU A 484 6.36 -3.32 12.71
N VAL A 485 5.41 -3.94 13.43
CA VAL A 485 3.99 -3.59 13.34
C VAL A 485 3.77 -2.13 13.76
N MET A 486 4.35 -1.69 14.88
CA MET A 486 4.22 -0.32 15.38
C MET A 486 4.74 0.73 14.38
N ASN A 487 5.94 0.50 13.84
CA ASN A 487 6.58 1.38 12.88
C ASN A 487 5.71 1.51 11.63
N HIS A 488 5.28 0.39 11.03
CA HIS A 488 4.42 0.46 9.84
C HIS A 488 3.07 1.09 10.11
N PHE A 489 2.45 0.82 11.26
CA PHE A 489 1.19 1.47 11.65
C PHE A 489 1.36 2.99 11.71
N THR A 490 2.41 3.48 12.36
CA THR A 490 2.67 4.92 12.46
C THR A 490 3.04 5.52 11.10
N PHE A 491 3.86 4.84 10.33
CA PHE A 491 4.28 5.28 9.01
C PHE A 491 3.16 5.23 7.97
N LEU A 492 2.11 4.42 8.16
CA LEU A 492 0.89 4.49 7.36
C LEU A 492 0.13 5.79 7.61
N VAL A 493 0.24 6.39 8.81
CA VAL A 493 -0.37 7.69 9.08
C VAL A 493 0.32 8.78 8.26
N THR A 494 1.65 8.77 8.16
CA THR A 494 2.41 9.76 7.39
C THR A 494 2.32 9.54 5.87
N SER A 495 2.11 8.31 5.41
CA SER A 495 1.98 7.99 3.99
C SER A 495 0.54 7.79 3.54
N ALA A 496 -0.10 6.69 3.92
CA ALA A 496 -1.41 6.31 3.43
C ALA A 496 -2.50 7.33 3.79
N SER A 497 -2.54 7.85 5.02
CA SER A 497 -3.55 8.84 5.42
C SER A 497 -3.39 10.19 4.74
N HIS A 498 -2.21 10.52 4.22
CA HIS A 498 -1.99 11.73 3.42
C HIS A 498 -2.29 11.52 1.92
N MET A 499 -2.23 10.28 1.44
CA MET A 499 -2.31 9.97 0.00
C MET A 499 -3.67 9.43 -0.42
N TRP A 500 -4.35 8.65 0.42
CA TRP A 500 -5.59 7.94 0.10
C TRP A 500 -6.64 8.16 1.18
N GLY A 501 -7.94 8.16 0.83
CA GLY A 501 -9.03 8.30 1.80
C GLY A 501 -10.12 9.30 1.41
N GLN A 502 -11.18 9.38 2.23
CA GLN A 502 -12.25 10.38 2.06
C GLN A 502 -11.78 11.72 2.58
N ARG A 503 -12.13 12.83 1.92
CA ARG A 503 -11.69 14.18 2.30
C ARG A 503 -12.87 15.03 2.76
N PRO A 504 -13.45 14.80 3.96
CA PRO A 504 -14.47 15.70 4.49
C PRO A 504 -13.91 17.12 4.76
N TRP A 505 -12.60 17.22 5.00
CA TRP A 505 -11.80 18.47 5.04
C TRP A 505 -10.60 18.39 4.07
N ASN A 506 -9.54 19.19 4.26
CA ASN A 506 -8.44 19.37 3.30
C ASN A 506 -7.49 18.16 3.06
N THR A 507 -7.58 17.08 3.85
CA THR A 507 -6.73 15.87 3.78
C THR A 507 -7.60 14.60 3.80
N PRO A 508 -7.06 13.41 3.47
CA PRO A 508 -7.84 12.16 3.52
C PRO A 508 -7.99 11.52 4.93
N ASP A 509 -9.14 10.93 5.21
CA ASP A 509 -9.42 10.00 6.32
C ASP A 509 -9.46 8.55 5.81
N THR A 510 -8.91 7.61 6.59
CA THR A 510 -8.79 6.20 6.18
C THR A 510 -9.10 5.19 7.28
N TRP A 511 -9.33 3.94 6.88
CA TRP A 511 -9.46 2.77 7.76
C TRP A 511 -8.21 2.52 8.63
N VAL A 512 -7.08 3.18 8.34
CA VAL A 512 -5.84 3.08 9.11
C VAL A 512 -6.08 3.41 10.59
N ALA A 513 -7.10 4.21 10.92
CA ALA A 513 -7.45 4.58 12.28
C ALA A 513 -7.67 3.39 13.23
N ILE A 514 -8.19 2.26 12.71
CA ILE A 514 -8.40 1.05 13.50
C ILE A 514 -7.05 0.44 13.93
N LEU A 515 -6.07 0.45 13.03
CA LEU A 515 -4.73 -0.06 13.32
C LEU A 515 -3.91 0.90 14.19
N THR A 516 -4.18 2.20 14.08
CA THR A 516 -3.36 3.26 14.68
C THR A 516 -4.02 3.91 15.90
N PHE A 517 -4.84 3.16 16.63
CA PHE A 517 -5.43 3.62 17.90
C PHE A 517 -6.20 4.96 17.78
N GLY A 518 -6.77 5.26 16.61
CA GLY A 518 -7.50 6.48 16.27
C GLY A 518 -6.74 7.51 15.43
N GLU A 519 -5.45 7.32 15.14
CA GLU A 519 -4.61 8.32 14.45
C GLU A 519 -4.85 8.43 12.94
N GLY A 520 -5.53 7.46 12.35
CA GLY A 520 -5.91 7.46 10.93
C GLY A 520 -7.12 8.33 10.58
N TRP A 521 -7.81 8.91 11.56
CA TRP A 521 -8.72 10.05 11.36
C TRP A 521 -7.91 11.34 11.14
N HIS A 522 -6.98 11.23 10.20
CA HIS A 522 -5.90 12.17 10.04
C HIS A 522 -6.42 13.51 9.50
N ASN A 523 -7.52 13.46 8.75
CA ASN A 523 -8.14 14.66 8.24
C ASN A 523 -8.82 15.48 9.33
N ASN A 524 -9.58 14.83 10.20
CA ASN A 524 -10.14 15.46 11.39
C ASN A 524 -9.05 16.06 12.27
N HIS A 525 -7.94 15.34 12.43
CA HIS A 525 -6.81 15.78 13.22
C HIS A 525 -6.13 17.02 12.62
N HIS A 526 -5.84 17.04 11.33
CA HIS A 526 -5.28 18.24 10.68
C HIS A 526 -6.23 19.44 10.70
N ALA A 527 -7.54 19.21 10.65
CA ALA A 527 -8.53 20.27 10.81
C ALA A 527 -8.57 20.83 12.26
N PHE A 528 -8.47 19.96 13.27
CA PHE A 528 -8.57 20.34 14.69
C PHE A 528 -7.40 19.78 15.51
N PRO A 529 -6.16 20.25 15.29
CA PRO A 529 -4.96 19.62 15.84
C PRO A 529 -4.91 19.62 17.38
N LYS A 530 -5.57 20.60 18.02
CA LYS A 530 -5.65 20.67 19.49
C LYS A 530 -6.77 19.82 20.10
N SER A 531 -7.59 19.16 19.29
CA SER A 531 -8.62 18.26 19.79
C SER A 531 -7.97 17.00 20.36
N ALA A 532 -8.41 16.56 21.54
CA ALA A 532 -8.01 15.28 22.13
C ALA A 532 -8.74 14.10 21.49
N ARG A 533 -9.82 14.37 20.74
CA ARG A 533 -10.63 13.40 20.00
C ARG A 533 -10.39 13.57 18.51
N HIS A 534 -9.85 12.55 17.84
CA HIS A 534 -9.65 12.57 16.39
C HIS A 534 -10.83 11.96 15.64
N GLY A 535 -11.48 10.94 16.19
CA GLY A 535 -12.73 10.39 15.64
C GLY A 535 -13.92 11.28 15.99
N LEU A 536 -14.27 12.23 15.13
CA LEU A 536 -15.31 13.24 15.39
C LEU A 536 -16.74 12.71 15.24
N GLU A 537 -16.92 11.67 14.42
CA GLU A 537 -18.20 10.99 14.20
C GLU A 537 -18.37 9.76 15.09
N LEU A 538 -19.61 9.31 15.29
CA LEU A 538 -19.92 8.17 16.19
C LEU A 538 -19.30 6.85 15.72
N TRP A 539 -19.18 6.65 14.41
CA TRP A 539 -18.60 5.45 13.81
C TRP A 539 -17.07 5.51 13.73
N GLN A 540 -16.45 6.66 14.05
CA GLN A 540 -15.01 6.85 14.00
C GLN A 540 -14.37 6.40 15.31
N PHE A 541 -14.07 5.11 15.41
CA PHE A 541 -13.45 4.52 16.60
C PHE A 541 -12.06 5.12 16.88
N ASP A 542 -11.82 5.55 18.12
CA ASP A 542 -10.58 6.18 18.58
C ASP A 542 -10.23 5.66 19.98
N LEU A 543 -9.43 4.59 20.04
CA LEU A 543 -9.06 3.93 21.30
C LEU A 543 -8.31 4.88 22.25
N THR A 544 -7.46 5.76 21.71
CA THR A 544 -6.71 6.73 22.51
C THR A 544 -7.66 7.73 23.17
N TRP A 545 -8.69 8.18 22.45
CA TRP A 545 -9.73 9.06 23.00
C TRP A 545 -10.52 8.39 24.12
N GLU A 546 -10.90 7.13 23.97
CA GLU A 546 -11.61 6.40 25.03
C GLU A 546 -10.79 6.30 26.31
N LEU A 547 -9.47 6.12 26.21
CA LEU A 547 -8.58 6.18 27.37
C LEU A 547 -8.50 7.59 27.97
N ILE A 548 -8.38 8.63 27.16
CA ILE A 548 -8.36 10.02 27.65
C ILE A 548 -9.68 10.37 28.37
N LYS A 549 -10.83 9.93 27.82
CA LYS A 549 -12.14 10.05 28.47
C LYS A 549 -12.14 9.36 29.82
N PHE A 550 -11.66 8.12 29.91
CA PHE A 550 -11.55 7.40 31.17
C PHE A 550 -10.70 8.17 32.19
N LEU A 551 -9.50 8.62 31.79
CA LEU A 551 -8.62 9.42 32.64
C LEU A 551 -9.30 10.72 33.10
N HIS A 552 -10.11 11.35 32.25
CA HIS A 552 -10.87 12.54 32.62
C HIS A 552 -11.96 12.22 33.65
N MET A 553 -12.71 11.12 33.46
CA MET A 553 -13.76 10.69 34.39
C MET A 553 -13.22 10.38 35.78
N VAL A 554 -12.03 9.79 35.89
CA VAL A 554 -11.37 9.51 37.18
C VAL A 554 -10.57 10.70 37.74
N GLY A 555 -10.65 11.87 37.10
CA GLY A 555 -10.01 13.11 37.56
C GLY A 555 -8.51 13.22 37.28
N LEU A 556 -7.92 12.31 36.51
CA LEU A 556 -6.50 12.34 36.13
C LEU A 556 -6.23 13.23 34.92
N ALA A 557 -7.16 13.33 33.96
CA ALA A 557 -7.03 14.24 32.82
C ALA A 557 -7.86 15.52 33.03
N THR A 558 -7.23 16.67 32.81
CA THR A 558 -7.84 18.00 32.93
C THR A 558 -7.57 18.82 31.67
N ASP A 559 -8.27 19.95 31.50
CA ASP A 559 -8.11 20.85 30.32
C ASP A 559 -8.26 20.08 28.98
N VAL A 560 -9.19 19.12 28.93
CA VAL A 560 -9.43 18.27 27.77
C VAL A 560 -10.14 19.08 26.70
N LYS A 561 -9.46 19.30 25.58
CA LYS A 561 -9.96 20.08 24.44
C LYS A 561 -10.61 19.17 23.44
N VAL A 562 -11.78 19.54 22.95
CA VAL A 562 -12.51 18.81 21.90
C VAL A 562 -13.07 19.83 20.92
N ALA A 563 -12.99 19.53 19.61
CA ALA A 563 -13.60 20.36 18.58
C ALA A 563 -15.11 20.46 18.80
N THR A 564 -15.64 21.68 18.88
CA THR A 564 -17.08 21.92 19.04
C THR A 564 -17.80 21.85 17.70
N GLU A 565 -19.13 21.66 17.71
CA GLU A 565 -19.94 21.75 16.50
C GLU A 565 -19.83 23.13 15.82
N ALA A 566 -19.60 24.20 16.59
CA ALA A 566 -19.34 25.52 16.04
C ALA A 566 -17.98 25.60 15.32
N ASP A 567 -16.94 24.92 15.83
CA ASP A 567 -15.63 24.84 15.18
C ASP A 567 -15.73 24.06 13.86
N LYS A 568 -16.46 22.93 13.87
CA LYS A 568 -16.73 22.13 12.67
C LYS A 568 -17.43 22.95 11.59
N LYS A 569 -18.51 23.65 11.94
CA LYS A 569 -19.24 24.54 11.02
C LYS A 569 -18.34 25.64 10.45
N ARG A 570 -17.49 26.24 11.28
CA ARG A 570 -16.56 27.29 10.84
C ARG A 570 -15.50 26.76 9.88
N MET A 571 -15.03 25.53 10.09
CA MET A 571 -14.06 24.89 9.20
C MET A 571 -14.71 24.51 7.86
N ALA A 572 -15.96 24.06 7.84
CA ALA A 572 -16.69 23.72 6.61
C ALA A 572 -16.92 24.92 5.66
N LEU A 573 -16.83 26.14 6.17
CA LEU A 573 -16.99 27.38 5.40
C LEU A 573 -15.67 27.90 4.81
N ARG A 574 -14.53 27.28 5.15
CA ARG A 574 -13.20 27.60 4.60
C ARG A 574 -12.87 26.62 3.49
#